data_AF-A0A8T5HC61-F1
#
_entry.id   AF-A0A8T5HC61-F1
#
_cell.length_a   1.000
_cell.length_b   1.000
_cell.length_c   1.000
_cell.angle_alpha   90.00
_cell.angle_beta   90.00
_cell.angle_gamma   90.00
#
_symmetry.space_group_name_H-M   'P 1'
#
loop_
_entity.id
_entity.type
_entity.pdbx_description
1 polymer ?
#
loop_
_entity_poly.entity_id
_entity_poly.type
_entity_poly.pdbx_seq_one_letter_code
_entity_poly.pdbx_strand_id
1 'polypeptide(L)'
;MMKKLYAIMILAVFLISLVPLSLAEETETMDDTVEDMVTEETNEDEVEDEGDEADDDESVAPVKDKSGKKGLSAWKQLEQDIRRYISQNEFNSLEDCVETVVKKFPNRPVFTKATAKHLCRIKMNKNKVSDGKPMLPAYDVKKIIRAVKERPELEKAVAEFTSSQKDIMSDKFSRARYKWCLENTDECKDVLEKLVKGVKKKVQEKRKVIKKDLKVSRERYLKAKEDYTKVSDELKERRVAFLEMKENKGLCKDPESEKCAEHNEKMLEKAKAWLVRSIDVLDKHLNKIQERVKSSEDLSEEDATKMLEDVEAGLKRLRTLREKAEAATTKEEVRAVAKEVKKFWSKYKVSSKGYAIHLAQGKVEDIIKKSYQLERKLEAILKGAELRGIEITEEVDSLVDEFSENTEEARAHYEKSREYLREAYALRKDGAAEDVDRVKELMEMSKEELKSAREAIQSAHKKLSEMMRVFKALMRSAGEDSKEVINEAVENEYDEEQAEEDAEDMMDNGVEEPLANCVDHDSDRDIFTASFVAGDSGYMVAEFNDFCSNHDAGIGTVEEGTYVHEYFCSDGFVVGQTYECDNGCSAGACIA
;
A
#
# COMPACT_ATOMS: atom_id res chain seq x y z
N MET A 1 -0.69 -3.93 48.38
CA MET A 1 -2.14 -4.01 48.66
C MET A 1 -2.99 -3.09 47.78
N MET A 2 -2.50 -1.92 47.35
CA MET A 2 -3.27 -0.97 46.52
C MET A 2 -3.65 -1.47 45.11
N LYS A 3 -2.82 -2.29 44.44
CA LYS A 3 -3.12 -2.79 43.08
C LYS A 3 -4.38 -3.68 43.01
N LYS A 4 -4.76 -4.35 44.11
CA LYS A 4 -6.00 -5.14 44.18
C LYS A 4 -7.23 -4.27 44.44
N LEU A 5 -7.05 -3.09 45.04
CA LEU A 5 -8.12 -2.13 45.32
C LEU A 5 -8.54 -1.38 44.04
N TYR A 6 -7.58 -1.07 43.16
CA TYR A 6 -7.85 -0.52 41.82
C TYR A 6 -8.60 -1.48 40.91
N ALA A 7 -8.25 -2.78 40.91
CA ALA A 7 -8.96 -3.77 40.11
C ALA A 7 -10.43 -3.93 40.54
N ILE A 8 -10.73 -3.83 41.84
CA ILE A 8 -12.10 -3.90 42.37
C ILE A 8 -12.88 -2.61 42.07
N MET A 9 -12.25 -1.44 42.11
CA MET A 9 -12.88 -0.16 41.72
C MET A 9 -13.21 -0.12 40.22
N ILE A 10 -12.30 -0.57 39.35
CA ILE A 10 -12.54 -0.61 37.90
C ILE A 10 -13.68 -1.58 37.55
N LEU A 11 -13.75 -2.73 38.24
CA LEU A 11 -14.83 -3.72 38.05
C LEU A 11 -16.18 -3.23 38.61
N ALA A 12 -16.18 -2.44 39.68
CA ALA A 12 -17.39 -1.80 40.21
C ALA A 12 -17.93 -0.68 39.29
N VAL A 13 -17.05 0.10 38.66
CA VAL A 13 -17.44 1.12 37.65
C VAL A 13 -18.00 0.44 36.38
N PHE A 14 -17.47 -0.73 36.00
CA PHE A 14 -17.98 -1.51 34.88
C PHE A 14 -19.33 -2.19 35.16
N LEU A 15 -19.63 -2.50 36.42
CA LEU A 15 -20.93 -3.08 36.80
C LEU A 15 -22.02 -2.01 36.96
N ILE A 16 -21.66 -0.78 37.34
CA ILE A 16 -22.60 0.35 37.45
C ILE A 16 -22.97 0.90 36.06
N SER A 17 -22.09 0.78 35.05
CA SER A 17 -22.38 1.20 33.68
C SER A 17 -23.26 0.22 32.86
N LEU A 18 -23.56 -0.96 33.41
CA LEU A 18 -24.42 -1.98 32.77
C LEU A 18 -25.90 -1.92 33.19
N VAL A 19 -26.32 -0.92 33.98
CA VAL A 19 -27.73 -0.69 34.33
C VAL A 19 -28.10 0.76 33.93
N PRO A 20 -28.96 0.96 32.92
CA PRO A 20 -30.39 0.67 33.08
C PRO A 20 -30.96 -0.10 31.89
N LEU A 21 -31.19 -1.40 32.08
CA LEU A 21 -31.94 -2.27 31.17
C LEU A 21 -33.09 -3.01 31.88
N SER A 22 -33.58 -2.46 33.00
CA SER A 22 -34.77 -2.96 33.68
C SER A 22 -35.69 -1.79 33.99
N LEU A 23 -36.56 -1.45 33.03
CA LEU A 23 -37.87 -0.84 33.24
C LEU A 23 -38.61 -0.79 31.89
N ALA A 24 -39.84 -1.32 31.91
CA ALA A 24 -40.89 -1.30 30.88
C ALA A 24 -40.75 -2.30 29.71
N GLU A 25 -41.18 -3.52 30.03
CA GLU A 25 -41.76 -4.54 29.16
C GLU A 25 -43.24 -4.21 28.94
N GLU A 26 -43.74 -4.23 27.69
CA GLU A 26 -45.14 -4.57 27.37
C GLU A 26 -45.27 -5.02 25.89
N THR A 27 -45.66 -6.30 25.77
CA THR A 27 -46.49 -7.03 24.77
C THR A 27 -47.45 -6.16 23.92
N GLU A 28 -47.87 -6.44 22.67
CA GLU A 28 -48.31 -7.68 22.02
C GLU A 28 -48.68 -7.46 20.51
N THR A 29 -48.64 -8.54 19.71
CA THR A 29 -49.48 -8.98 18.55
C THR A 29 -49.64 -8.23 17.19
N MET A 30 -49.23 -8.98 16.13
CA MET A 30 -49.95 -9.46 14.91
C MET A 30 -50.48 -8.55 13.77
N ASP A 31 -50.29 -9.09 12.54
CA ASP A 31 -51.14 -9.06 11.31
C ASP A 31 -51.35 -7.72 10.58
N ASP A 32 -51.43 -7.59 9.25
CA ASP A 32 -51.38 -8.54 8.12
C ASP A 32 -51.23 -7.70 6.81
N THR A 33 -50.64 -8.32 5.77
CA THR A 33 -50.91 -8.17 4.30
C THR A 33 -51.06 -6.81 3.58
N VAL A 34 -50.43 -6.72 2.40
CA VAL A 34 -51.01 -6.54 1.02
C VAL A 34 -50.11 -5.69 0.09
N GLU A 35 -49.60 -6.39 -0.93
CA GLU A 35 -49.49 -6.12 -2.38
C GLU A 35 -49.08 -4.75 -3.00
N ASP A 36 -48.10 -4.89 -3.92
CA ASP A 36 -47.99 -4.36 -5.28
C ASP A 36 -48.16 -2.86 -5.58
N MET A 37 -47.16 -2.27 -6.25
CA MET A 37 -47.24 -1.97 -7.70
C MET A 37 -46.10 -1.07 -8.22
N VAL A 38 -45.61 -1.46 -9.42
CA VAL A 38 -45.29 -0.60 -10.59
C VAL A 38 -44.05 0.33 -10.45
N THR A 39 -42.88 -0.05 -10.98
CA THR A 39 -42.36 0.18 -12.36
C THR A 39 -42.56 1.59 -12.92
N GLU A 40 -41.47 2.34 -13.11
CA GLU A 40 -41.30 3.13 -14.33
C GLU A 40 -39.84 3.44 -14.63
N GLU A 41 -39.54 3.32 -15.92
CA GLU A 41 -38.27 3.53 -16.62
C GLU A 41 -37.92 5.03 -16.67
N THR A 42 -36.64 5.37 -16.88
CA THR A 42 -36.25 6.35 -17.90
C THR A 42 -34.74 6.37 -18.16
N ASN A 43 -34.44 6.16 -19.45
CA ASN A 43 -33.57 6.94 -20.34
C ASN A 43 -32.04 6.98 -20.17
N GLU A 44 -31.45 6.38 -21.19
CA GLU A 44 -30.10 6.51 -21.70
C GLU A 44 -29.91 7.90 -22.32
N ASP A 45 -28.77 8.55 -22.05
CA ASP A 45 -28.27 9.67 -22.85
C ASP A 45 -26.85 9.34 -23.35
N GLU A 46 -26.72 9.46 -24.66
CA GLU A 46 -25.52 9.26 -25.48
C GLU A 46 -24.50 10.38 -25.22
N VAL A 47 -23.21 10.02 -25.14
CA VAL A 47 -22.09 10.97 -25.09
C VAL A 47 -21.34 10.89 -26.41
N GLU A 48 -21.34 12.00 -27.15
CA GLU A 48 -20.58 12.20 -28.39
C GLU A 48 -19.08 12.33 -28.10
N ASP A 49 -18.29 11.67 -28.93
CA ASP A 49 -16.85 11.45 -28.90
C ASP A 49 -16.17 12.50 -29.80
N GLU A 50 -15.39 13.42 -29.22
CA GLU A 50 -14.63 14.43 -29.96
C GLU A 50 -13.16 14.00 -30.13
N GLY A 51 -12.70 14.10 -31.39
CA GLY A 51 -11.46 13.55 -31.92
C GLY A 51 -10.16 14.09 -31.36
N ASP A 52 -9.20 13.16 -31.23
CA ASP A 52 -7.78 13.42 -31.02
C ASP A 52 -7.06 13.66 -32.37
N GLU A 53 -6.39 14.80 -32.48
CA GLU A 53 -5.44 15.13 -33.57
C GLU A 53 -4.09 14.44 -33.34
N ALA A 54 -3.55 13.83 -34.39
CA ALA A 54 -2.26 13.13 -34.36
C ALA A 54 -1.13 14.05 -34.85
N ASP A 55 -0.13 14.28 -34.00
CA ASP A 55 1.14 14.92 -34.36
C ASP A 55 2.10 13.90 -34.99
N ASP A 56 2.53 14.20 -36.22
CA ASP A 56 3.51 13.45 -37.00
C ASP A 56 4.94 13.70 -36.50
N ASP A 57 5.50 12.76 -35.72
CA ASP A 57 6.93 12.71 -35.37
C ASP A 57 7.70 11.75 -36.30
N GLU A 58 8.71 12.29 -36.97
CA GLU A 58 9.49 11.68 -38.04
C GLU A 58 10.54 10.69 -37.46
N SER A 59 10.08 9.55 -36.95
CA SER A 59 10.94 8.46 -36.49
C SER A 59 11.23 7.44 -37.60
N VAL A 60 12.51 7.08 -37.78
CA VAL A 60 12.98 6.13 -38.79
C VAL A 60 12.31 4.76 -38.58
N ALA A 61 11.41 4.40 -39.49
CA ALA A 61 10.59 3.21 -39.38
C ALA A 61 11.42 1.91 -39.30
N PRO A 62 11.08 0.98 -38.38
CA PRO A 62 11.76 -0.31 -38.29
C PRO A 62 11.51 -1.14 -39.55
N VAL A 63 12.58 -1.69 -40.13
CA VAL A 63 12.52 -2.58 -41.30
C VAL A 63 11.76 -3.85 -40.93
N LYS A 64 10.47 -3.91 -41.29
CA LYS A 64 9.65 -5.12 -41.18
C LYS A 64 10.16 -6.13 -42.21
N ASP A 65 10.43 -7.36 -41.78
CA ASP A 65 10.71 -8.43 -42.74
C ASP A 65 9.43 -8.83 -43.49
N LYS A 66 9.57 -9.61 -44.57
CA LYS A 66 8.44 -10.07 -45.39
C LYS A 66 7.41 -10.92 -44.62
N SER A 67 7.69 -11.30 -43.37
CA SER A 67 6.79 -12.09 -42.51
C SER A 67 5.99 -11.24 -41.52
N GLY A 68 6.18 -9.91 -41.51
CA GLY A 68 5.48 -9.00 -40.59
C GLY A 68 5.94 -9.10 -39.14
N LYS A 69 6.96 -9.89 -38.83
CA LYS A 69 7.59 -9.90 -37.51
C LYS A 69 8.52 -8.69 -37.39
N LYS A 70 8.53 -8.02 -36.22
CA LYS A 70 9.55 -7.03 -35.90
C LYS A 70 10.91 -7.72 -36.05
N GLY A 71 11.68 -7.35 -37.08
CA GLY A 71 13.01 -7.89 -37.30
C GLY A 71 13.88 -7.64 -36.07
N LEU A 72 14.82 -8.55 -35.81
CA LEU A 72 15.89 -8.28 -34.86
C LEU A 72 16.54 -6.95 -35.24
N SER A 73 16.83 -6.09 -34.25
CA SER A 73 17.59 -4.88 -34.52
C SER A 73 18.90 -5.26 -35.25
N ALA A 74 19.36 -4.41 -36.17
CA ALA A 74 20.58 -4.66 -36.94
C ALA A 74 21.78 -5.06 -36.04
N TRP A 75 21.80 -4.53 -34.82
CA TRP A 75 22.73 -4.89 -33.76
C TRP A 75 22.63 -6.34 -33.29
N LYS A 76 21.42 -6.81 -32.95
CA LYS A 76 21.21 -8.16 -32.43
C LYS A 76 21.45 -9.22 -33.50
N GLN A 77 21.18 -8.88 -34.76
CA GLN A 77 21.54 -9.70 -35.93
C GLN A 77 23.06 -9.82 -36.06
N LEU A 78 23.79 -8.69 -36.00
CA LEU A 78 25.25 -8.67 -36.08
C LEU A 78 25.91 -9.45 -34.93
N GLU A 79 25.41 -9.31 -33.70
CA GLU A 79 25.90 -10.07 -32.55
C GLU A 79 25.70 -11.59 -32.75
N GLN A 80 24.53 -12.01 -33.23
CA GLN A 80 24.27 -13.42 -33.55
C GLN A 80 25.20 -13.96 -34.64
N ASP A 81 25.47 -13.17 -35.68
CA ASP A 81 26.36 -13.56 -36.77
C ASP A 81 27.82 -13.65 -36.30
N ILE A 82 28.28 -12.70 -35.47
CA ILE A 82 29.59 -12.78 -34.82
C ILE A 82 29.68 -14.04 -33.94
N ARG A 83 28.66 -14.31 -33.12
CA ARG A 83 28.62 -15.48 -32.23
C ARG A 83 28.66 -16.79 -33.02
N ARG A 84 27.90 -16.88 -34.12
CA ARG A 84 27.90 -18.02 -35.03
C ARG A 84 29.29 -18.21 -35.65
N TYR A 85 29.89 -17.14 -36.16
CA TYR A 85 31.23 -17.18 -36.74
C TYR A 85 32.28 -17.64 -35.73
N ILE A 86 32.28 -17.07 -34.52
CA ILE A 86 33.20 -17.47 -33.45
C ILE A 86 32.99 -18.94 -33.09
N SER A 87 31.75 -19.44 -33.03
CA SER A 87 31.49 -20.84 -32.70
C SER A 87 32.06 -21.83 -33.73
N GLN A 88 32.03 -21.46 -35.01
CA GLN A 88 32.43 -22.33 -36.13
C GLN A 88 33.95 -22.35 -36.42
N ASN A 89 34.71 -21.37 -35.92
CA ASN A 89 36.13 -21.23 -36.22
C ASN A 89 36.98 -21.48 -34.97
N GLU A 90 38.10 -22.17 -35.12
CA GLU A 90 39.11 -22.28 -34.05
C GLU A 90 40.07 -21.10 -34.12
N PHE A 91 40.56 -20.68 -32.95
CA PHE A 91 41.43 -19.53 -32.81
C PHE A 91 42.56 -19.90 -31.87
N ASN A 92 43.76 -19.39 -32.13
CA ASN A 92 44.95 -19.72 -31.35
C ASN A 92 45.12 -18.79 -30.14
N SER A 93 44.64 -17.56 -30.23
CA SER A 93 44.70 -16.56 -29.15
C SER A 93 43.47 -15.64 -29.16
N LEU A 94 43.30 -14.86 -28.08
CA LEU A 94 42.22 -13.90 -27.99
C LEU A 94 42.37 -12.84 -29.08
N GLU A 95 43.59 -12.37 -29.30
CA GLU A 95 43.95 -11.38 -30.31
C GLU A 95 43.62 -11.90 -31.72
N ASP A 96 44.00 -13.14 -32.03
CA ASP A 96 43.70 -13.82 -33.31
C ASP A 96 42.20 -13.90 -33.58
N CYS A 97 41.41 -14.28 -32.56
CA CYS A 97 39.97 -14.32 -32.66
C CYS A 97 39.36 -12.93 -32.91
N VAL A 98 39.82 -11.92 -32.18
CA VAL A 98 39.32 -10.54 -32.32
C VAL A 98 39.65 -9.97 -33.68
N GLU A 99 40.90 -10.08 -34.13
CA GLU A 99 41.32 -9.59 -35.45
C GLU A 99 40.57 -10.26 -36.58
N THR A 100 40.41 -11.58 -36.52
CA THR A 100 39.69 -12.35 -37.54
C THR A 100 38.22 -11.96 -37.61
N VAL A 101 37.56 -11.77 -36.46
CA VAL A 101 36.16 -11.32 -36.41
C VAL A 101 36.02 -9.89 -36.92
N VAL A 102 36.88 -8.97 -36.51
CA VAL A 102 36.85 -7.56 -36.97
C VAL A 102 37.04 -7.48 -38.49
N LYS A 103 37.95 -8.28 -39.04
CA LYS A 103 38.17 -8.38 -40.49
C LYS A 103 36.95 -8.93 -41.22
N LYS A 104 36.22 -9.87 -40.61
CA LYS A 104 35.03 -10.49 -41.20
C LYS A 104 33.81 -9.56 -41.19
N PHE A 105 33.68 -8.72 -40.18
CA PHE A 105 32.54 -7.82 -39.99
C PHE A 105 32.99 -6.34 -39.94
N PRO A 106 33.45 -5.76 -41.07
CA PRO A 106 34.10 -4.44 -41.08
C PRO A 106 33.14 -3.26 -40.88
N ASN A 107 31.83 -3.46 -41.04
CA ASN A 107 30.87 -2.36 -41.20
C ASN A 107 30.67 -1.50 -39.94
N ARG A 108 31.20 -1.89 -38.77
CA ARG A 108 31.24 -1.10 -37.52
C ARG A 108 32.44 -1.53 -36.66
N PRO A 109 33.67 -1.05 -36.93
CA PRO A 109 34.89 -1.65 -36.40
C PRO A 109 35.02 -1.53 -34.88
N VAL A 110 34.60 -0.41 -34.28
CA VAL A 110 34.66 -0.20 -32.83
C VAL A 110 33.77 -1.19 -32.09
N PHE A 111 32.49 -1.28 -32.50
CA PHE A 111 31.54 -2.22 -31.91
C PHE A 111 31.92 -3.68 -32.16
N THR A 112 32.30 -4.00 -33.40
CA THR A 112 32.69 -5.37 -33.78
C THR A 112 33.88 -5.83 -32.96
N LYS A 113 34.87 -4.94 -32.72
CA LYS A 113 36.04 -5.25 -31.90
C LYS A 113 35.67 -5.53 -30.45
N ALA A 114 34.81 -4.72 -29.85
CA ALA A 114 34.33 -4.92 -28.47
C ALA A 114 33.54 -6.24 -28.33
N THR A 115 32.56 -6.46 -29.21
CA THR A 115 31.72 -7.66 -29.24
C THR A 115 32.54 -8.92 -29.53
N ALA A 116 33.48 -8.85 -30.48
CA ALA A 116 34.43 -9.92 -30.76
C ALA A 116 35.26 -10.24 -29.52
N LYS A 117 35.86 -9.23 -28.88
CA LYS A 117 36.69 -9.41 -27.67
C LYS A 117 35.92 -10.13 -26.57
N HIS A 118 34.65 -9.78 -26.38
CA HIS A 118 33.79 -10.46 -25.42
C HIS A 118 33.55 -11.94 -25.77
N LEU A 119 33.02 -12.19 -26.97
CA LEU A 119 32.59 -13.53 -27.38
C LEU A 119 33.77 -14.48 -27.59
N CYS A 120 34.91 -13.98 -28.09
CA CYS A 120 36.16 -14.71 -28.18
C CYS A 120 36.68 -15.11 -26.80
N ARG A 121 36.64 -14.20 -25.81
CA ARG A 121 37.02 -14.51 -24.43
C ARG A 121 36.11 -15.58 -23.83
N ILE A 122 34.80 -15.53 -24.08
CA ILE A 122 33.86 -16.58 -23.66
C ILE A 122 34.24 -17.94 -24.30
N LYS A 123 34.50 -17.98 -25.60
CA LYS A 123 34.86 -19.22 -26.30
C LYS A 123 36.18 -19.80 -25.78
N MET A 124 37.21 -18.97 -25.64
CA MET A 124 38.51 -19.39 -25.12
C MET A 124 38.42 -19.91 -23.69
N ASN A 125 37.61 -19.27 -22.85
CA ASN A 125 37.37 -19.75 -21.49
C ASN A 125 36.60 -21.07 -21.48
N LYS A 126 35.62 -21.27 -22.38
CA LYS A 126 34.92 -22.57 -22.52
C LYS A 126 35.88 -23.71 -22.88
N ASN A 127 36.84 -23.47 -23.78
CA ASN A 127 37.82 -24.48 -24.18
C ASN A 127 38.82 -24.82 -23.05
N LYS A 128 39.09 -23.89 -22.13
CA LYS A 128 39.88 -24.14 -20.91
C LYS A 128 39.10 -24.91 -19.83
N VAL A 129 37.78 -25.06 -19.99
CA VAL A 129 36.86 -25.61 -18.97
C VAL A 129 36.43 -27.05 -19.29
N SER A 130 36.92 -27.65 -20.37
CA SER A 130 36.74 -29.10 -20.65
C SER A 130 37.32 -30.01 -19.55
N ASP A 131 38.02 -29.46 -18.56
CA ASP A 131 38.50 -30.14 -17.35
C ASP A 131 37.41 -30.35 -16.27
N GLY A 132 36.12 -30.19 -16.60
CA GLY A 132 35.01 -30.76 -15.82
C GLY A 132 34.45 -29.93 -14.67
N LYS A 133 34.84 -28.65 -14.50
CA LYS A 133 34.19 -27.75 -13.53
C LYS A 133 33.11 -26.90 -14.21
N PRO A 134 31.83 -26.96 -13.81
CA PRO A 134 30.79 -26.12 -14.40
C PRO A 134 31.10 -24.65 -14.13
N MET A 135 31.32 -23.89 -15.20
CA MET A 135 31.53 -22.45 -15.14
C MET A 135 30.17 -21.77 -15.00
N LEU A 136 30.05 -20.91 -13.99
CA LEU A 136 28.93 -20.01 -13.83
C LEU A 136 28.72 -19.17 -15.11
N PRO A 137 27.47 -18.81 -15.47
CA PRO A 137 27.21 -17.83 -16.51
C PRO A 137 28.15 -16.63 -16.37
N ALA A 138 28.69 -16.13 -17.49
CA ALA A 138 29.70 -15.04 -17.49
C ALA A 138 29.20 -13.72 -16.85
N TYR A 139 27.92 -13.66 -16.48
CA TYR A 139 27.28 -12.59 -15.74
C TYR A 139 27.49 -12.75 -14.21
N ASP A 140 27.35 -13.96 -13.69
CA ASP A 140 27.50 -14.26 -12.25
C ASP A 140 28.95 -14.23 -11.80
N VAL A 141 29.86 -14.53 -12.71
CA VAL A 141 31.29 -14.51 -12.44
C VAL A 141 31.75 -13.15 -11.93
N LYS A 142 31.14 -12.03 -12.33
CA LYS A 142 31.50 -10.71 -11.78
C LYS A 142 30.94 -10.43 -10.39
N LYS A 143 29.67 -10.77 -10.12
CA LYS A 143 29.09 -10.68 -8.77
C LYS A 143 29.91 -11.49 -7.78
N ILE A 144 30.24 -12.72 -8.18
CA ILE A 144 31.06 -13.65 -7.40
C ILE A 144 32.49 -13.14 -7.26
N ILE A 145 33.15 -12.75 -8.36
CA ILE A 145 34.53 -12.24 -8.28
C ILE A 145 34.59 -11.02 -7.38
N ARG A 146 33.60 -10.11 -7.43
CA ARG A 146 33.57 -8.93 -6.57
C ARG A 146 33.41 -9.32 -5.10
N ALA A 147 32.37 -10.11 -4.78
CA ALA A 147 32.15 -10.57 -3.42
C ALA A 147 33.34 -11.37 -2.86
N VAL A 148 33.94 -12.25 -3.67
CA VAL A 148 35.13 -13.02 -3.32
C VAL A 148 36.39 -12.15 -3.25
N LYS A 149 36.50 -11.09 -4.05
CA LYS A 149 37.62 -10.14 -3.98
C LYS A 149 37.58 -9.34 -2.69
N GLU A 150 36.39 -8.92 -2.26
CA GLU A 150 36.17 -8.26 -0.98
C GLU A 150 36.36 -9.22 0.20
N ARG A 151 35.94 -10.49 0.02
CA ARG A 151 35.91 -11.52 1.05
C ARG A 151 36.31 -12.90 0.49
N PRO A 152 37.61 -13.22 0.44
CA PRO A 152 38.12 -14.45 -0.18
C PRO A 152 37.56 -15.75 0.41
N GLU A 153 37.13 -15.73 1.67
CA GLU A 153 36.49 -16.86 2.32
C GLU A 153 35.20 -17.33 1.64
N LEU A 154 34.52 -16.45 0.90
CA LEU A 154 33.27 -16.75 0.18
C LEU A 154 33.48 -17.69 -1.01
N GLU A 155 34.71 -17.89 -1.48
CA GLU A 155 35.00 -18.80 -2.61
C GLU A 155 34.56 -20.25 -2.31
N LYS A 156 34.72 -20.68 -1.05
CA LYS A 156 34.29 -22.01 -0.61
C LYS A 156 32.77 -22.14 -0.63
N ALA A 157 32.05 -21.12 -0.15
CA ALA A 157 30.59 -21.09 -0.17
C ALA A 157 30.04 -21.23 -1.60
N VAL A 158 30.64 -20.52 -2.57
CA VAL A 158 30.26 -20.64 -3.99
C VAL A 158 30.44 -22.07 -4.51
N ALA A 159 31.47 -22.79 -4.07
CA ALA A 159 31.71 -24.16 -4.50
C ALA A 159 30.65 -25.15 -3.98
N GLU A 160 30.03 -24.87 -2.84
CA GLU A 160 29.02 -25.74 -2.21
C GLU A 160 27.66 -25.70 -2.93
N PHE A 161 27.32 -24.61 -3.61
CA PHE A 161 26.06 -24.53 -4.35
C PHE A 161 26.06 -25.43 -5.60
N THR A 162 24.98 -26.17 -5.77
CA THR A 162 24.70 -26.96 -6.99
C THR A 162 24.55 -26.06 -8.22
N SER A 163 24.68 -26.62 -9.43
CA SER A 163 24.48 -25.84 -10.66
C SER A 163 23.09 -25.21 -10.73
N SER A 164 22.05 -25.94 -10.35
CA SER A 164 20.67 -25.41 -10.31
C SER A 164 20.50 -24.28 -9.30
N GLN A 165 21.17 -24.35 -8.16
CA GLN A 165 21.14 -23.27 -7.15
C GLN A 165 21.81 -22.01 -7.71
N LYS A 166 22.96 -22.16 -8.34
CA LYS A 166 23.69 -21.07 -9.01
C LYS A 166 22.85 -20.41 -10.10
N ASP A 167 22.16 -21.21 -10.92
CA ASP A 167 21.28 -20.70 -11.96
C ASP A 167 20.09 -19.91 -11.38
N ILE A 168 19.54 -20.34 -10.25
CA ILE A 168 18.46 -19.60 -9.55
C ILE A 168 19.00 -18.32 -8.94
N MET A 169 20.16 -18.34 -8.28
CA MET A 169 20.78 -17.14 -7.74
C MET A 169 21.05 -16.12 -8.86
N SER A 170 21.54 -16.59 -10.01
CA SER A 170 21.74 -15.75 -11.20
C SER A 170 20.46 -15.09 -11.70
N ASP A 171 19.39 -15.87 -11.82
CA ASP A 171 18.15 -15.39 -12.44
C ASP A 171 17.26 -14.59 -11.48
N LYS A 172 17.30 -14.90 -10.17
CA LYS A 172 16.33 -14.41 -9.19
C LYS A 172 16.91 -13.50 -8.12
N PHE A 173 18.22 -13.47 -7.88
CA PHE A 173 18.78 -12.69 -6.77
C PHE A 173 19.36 -11.36 -7.25
N SER A 174 19.04 -10.31 -6.50
CA SER A 174 19.75 -9.03 -6.54
C SER A 174 21.20 -9.18 -6.05
N ARG A 175 22.05 -8.18 -6.25
CA ARG A 175 23.42 -8.15 -5.71
C ARG A 175 23.44 -8.31 -4.20
N ALA A 176 22.63 -7.54 -3.49
CA ALA A 176 22.49 -7.58 -2.04
C ALA A 176 22.06 -8.97 -1.56
N ARG A 177 21.05 -9.56 -2.21
CA ARG A 177 20.61 -10.92 -1.88
C ARG A 177 21.64 -11.99 -2.22
N TYR A 178 22.37 -11.80 -3.31
CA TYR A 178 23.48 -12.67 -3.69
C TYR A 178 24.58 -12.62 -2.63
N LYS A 179 24.98 -11.41 -2.19
CA LYS A 179 25.95 -11.19 -1.12
C LYS A 179 25.48 -11.82 0.19
N TRP A 180 24.25 -11.54 0.61
CA TRP A 180 23.64 -12.16 1.79
C TRP A 180 23.68 -13.69 1.71
N CYS A 181 23.37 -14.27 0.55
CA CYS A 181 23.39 -15.72 0.35
C CYS A 181 24.77 -16.34 0.50
N LEU A 182 25.83 -15.65 0.05
CA LEU A 182 27.20 -16.12 0.24
C LEU A 182 27.61 -16.06 1.72
N GLU A 183 27.16 -15.02 2.44
CA GLU A 183 27.47 -14.82 3.85
C GLU A 183 26.68 -15.76 4.78
N ASN A 184 25.48 -16.18 4.36
CA ASN A 184 24.54 -17.01 5.11
C ASN A 184 24.23 -18.28 4.31
N THR A 185 25.27 -19.08 4.07
CA THR A 185 25.23 -20.18 3.08
C THR A 185 24.16 -21.22 3.41
N ASP A 186 23.96 -21.56 4.69
CA ASP A 186 23.02 -22.60 5.09
C ASP A 186 21.57 -22.10 5.04
N GLU A 187 21.29 -20.89 5.55
CA GLU A 187 19.99 -20.24 5.41
C GLU A 187 19.63 -20.03 3.94
N CYS A 188 20.62 -19.70 3.12
CA CYS A 188 20.41 -19.54 1.69
C CYS A 188 20.10 -20.86 0.99
N LYS A 189 20.74 -21.98 1.37
CA LYS A 189 20.40 -23.30 0.82
C LYS A 189 18.93 -23.62 1.06
N ASP A 190 18.38 -23.29 2.23
CA ASP A 190 16.96 -23.48 2.54
C ASP A 190 16.05 -22.59 1.67
N VAL A 191 16.42 -21.32 1.50
CA VAL A 191 15.71 -20.39 0.60
C VAL A 191 15.72 -20.92 -0.83
N LEU A 192 16.87 -21.38 -1.31
CA LEU A 192 17.03 -21.91 -2.66
C LEU A 192 16.28 -23.23 -2.83
N GLU A 193 16.27 -24.11 -1.84
CA GLU A 193 15.50 -25.36 -1.90
C GLU A 193 13.98 -25.07 -1.97
N LYS A 194 13.50 -24.09 -1.18
CA LYS A 194 12.12 -23.59 -1.27
C LYS A 194 11.81 -23.04 -2.65
N LEU A 195 12.73 -22.29 -3.27
CA LEU A 195 12.57 -21.77 -4.63
C LEU A 195 12.57 -22.90 -5.66
N VAL A 196 13.48 -23.87 -5.58
CA VAL A 196 13.51 -25.05 -6.48
C VAL A 196 12.21 -25.84 -6.40
N LYS A 197 11.71 -26.11 -5.19
CA LYS A 197 10.43 -26.79 -4.96
C LYS A 197 9.25 -25.93 -5.44
N GLY A 198 9.32 -24.62 -5.20
CA GLY A 198 8.33 -23.62 -5.57
C GLY A 198 8.18 -23.41 -7.07
N VAL A 199 9.27 -23.52 -7.84
CA VAL A 199 9.24 -23.45 -9.32
C VAL A 199 8.35 -24.54 -9.93
N LYS A 200 8.10 -25.64 -9.22
CA LYS A 200 7.15 -26.68 -9.64
C LYS A 200 5.68 -26.37 -9.29
N LYS A 201 5.42 -25.46 -8.35
CA LYS A 201 4.04 -24.98 -8.14
C LYS A 201 3.67 -24.16 -9.37
N LYS A 202 2.47 -24.41 -9.90
CA LYS A 202 1.91 -23.60 -10.99
C LYS A 202 2.09 -22.13 -10.58
N VAL A 203 2.90 -21.39 -11.35
CA VAL A 203 2.94 -19.94 -11.26
C VAL A 203 1.48 -19.52 -11.31
N GLN A 204 0.94 -19.00 -10.21
CA GLN A 204 -0.41 -18.48 -10.22
C GLN A 204 -0.40 -17.39 -11.28
N GLU A 205 -1.06 -17.65 -12.40
CA GLU A 205 -1.10 -16.70 -13.49
C GLU A 205 -1.78 -15.45 -12.93
N LYS A 206 -1.09 -14.31 -13.00
CA LYS A 206 -1.71 -13.02 -12.70
C LYS A 206 -2.97 -12.92 -13.54
N ARG A 207 -4.03 -12.37 -12.95
CA ARG A 207 -5.27 -12.11 -13.67
C ARG A 207 -4.96 -11.18 -14.84
N LYS A 208 -5.20 -11.64 -16.07
CA LYS A 208 -5.05 -10.81 -17.27
C LYS A 208 -6.35 -10.02 -17.43
N VAL A 209 -6.33 -8.75 -17.04
CA VAL A 209 -7.43 -7.83 -17.33
C VAL A 209 -7.12 -7.19 -18.69
N ILE A 210 -8.10 -7.14 -19.59
CA ILE A 210 -7.89 -6.50 -20.89
C ILE A 210 -7.67 -5.00 -20.61
N LYS A 211 -6.66 -4.36 -21.21
CA LYS A 211 -6.34 -2.93 -20.96
C LYS A 211 -7.56 -2.00 -21.03
N LYS A 212 -8.49 -2.27 -21.97
CA LYS A 212 -9.75 -1.53 -22.10
C LYS A 212 -10.62 -1.69 -20.85
N ASP A 213 -10.75 -2.90 -20.34
CA ASP A 213 -11.50 -3.20 -19.12
C ASP A 213 -10.85 -2.57 -17.88
N LEU A 214 -9.52 -2.44 -17.88
CA LEU A 214 -8.79 -1.79 -16.79
C LEU A 214 -9.11 -0.29 -16.69
N LYS A 215 -9.11 0.45 -17.82
CA LYS A 215 -9.49 1.87 -17.85
C LYS A 215 -10.92 2.06 -17.35
N VAL A 216 -11.86 1.27 -17.86
CA VAL A 216 -13.27 1.32 -17.42
C VAL A 216 -13.42 0.97 -15.94
N SER A 217 -12.71 -0.05 -15.45
CA SER A 217 -12.76 -0.44 -14.04
C SER A 217 -12.16 0.66 -13.14
N ARG A 218 -11.13 1.37 -13.61
CA ARG A 218 -10.54 2.50 -12.91
C ARG A 218 -11.51 3.68 -12.80
N GLU A 219 -12.18 4.04 -13.89
CA GLU A 219 -13.20 5.08 -13.90
C GLU A 219 -14.36 4.74 -12.94
N ARG A 220 -14.80 3.47 -12.93
CA ARG A 220 -15.81 2.99 -11.97
C ARG A 220 -15.33 3.10 -10.52
N TYR A 221 -14.07 2.79 -10.24
CA TYR A 221 -13.49 2.96 -8.92
C TYR A 221 -13.46 4.42 -8.48
N LEU A 222 -13.02 5.34 -9.36
CA LEU A 222 -12.99 6.77 -9.06
C LEU A 222 -14.40 7.32 -8.78
N LYS A 223 -15.39 6.94 -9.60
CA LYS A 223 -16.80 7.27 -9.36
C LYS A 223 -17.31 6.70 -8.03
N ALA A 224 -16.97 5.45 -7.70
CA ALA A 224 -17.35 4.84 -6.43
C ALA A 224 -16.70 5.53 -5.22
N LYS A 225 -15.47 6.06 -5.38
CA LYS A 225 -14.78 6.88 -4.37
C LYS A 225 -15.51 8.21 -4.15
N GLU A 226 -15.85 8.91 -5.23
CA GLU A 226 -16.61 10.17 -5.17
C GLU A 226 -17.98 9.98 -4.51
N ASP A 227 -18.73 8.96 -4.94
CA ASP A 227 -20.02 8.58 -4.34
C ASP A 227 -19.89 8.32 -2.84
N TYR A 228 -18.84 7.62 -2.42
CA TYR A 228 -18.58 7.34 -1.01
C TYR A 228 -18.35 8.63 -0.21
N THR A 229 -17.49 9.53 -0.71
CA THR A 229 -17.19 10.81 -0.05
C THR A 229 -18.46 11.64 0.11
N LYS A 230 -19.24 11.80 -0.96
CA LYS A 230 -20.52 12.53 -0.93
C LYS A 230 -21.49 11.98 0.13
N VAL A 231 -21.65 10.66 0.15
CA VAL A 231 -22.57 9.99 1.09
C VAL A 231 -22.08 10.11 2.53
N SER A 232 -20.76 10.09 2.74
CA SER A 232 -20.11 10.30 4.04
C SER A 232 -20.36 11.72 4.57
N ASP A 233 -20.25 12.75 3.73
CA ASP A 233 -20.50 14.13 4.15
C ASP A 233 -21.97 14.36 4.52
N GLU A 234 -22.90 13.85 3.71
CA GLU A 234 -24.33 13.89 4.04
C GLU A 234 -24.67 13.13 5.34
N LEU A 235 -23.90 12.08 5.69
CA LEU A 235 -24.07 11.39 6.97
C LEU A 235 -23.68 12.28 8.15
N LYS A 236 -22.61 13.08 8.03
CA LYS A 236 -22.16 14.02 9.07
C LYS A 236 -23.25 15.04 9.37
N GLU A 237 -23.87 15.62 8.35
CA GLU A 237 -24.98 16.57 8.50
C GLU A 237 -26.19 15.92 9.21
N ARG A 238 -26.59 14.71 8.80
CA ARG A 238 -27.71 13.99 9.43
C ARG A 238 -27.42 13.63 10.88
N ARG A 239 -26.16 13.32 11.22
CA ARG A 239 -25.74 13.05 12.61
C ARG A 239 -25.94 14.29 13.48
N VAL A 240 -25.49 15.47 13.02
CA VAL A 240 -25.69 16.75 13.73
C VAL A 240 -27.18 17.00 13.95
N ALA A 241 -27.97 16.93 12.89
CA ALA A 241 -29.42 17.16 12.95
C ALA A 241 -30.16 16.21 13.91
N PHE A 242 -29.66 14.98 14.08
CA PHE A 242 -30.19 14.01 15.05
C PHE A 242 -29.75 14.33 16.50
N LEU A 243 -28.49 14.74 16.70
CA LEU A 243 -27.97 15.10 18.02
C LEU A 243 -28.64 16.36 18.58
N GLU A 244 -28.80 17.41 17.77
CA GLU A 244 -29.54 18.62 18.16
C GLU A 244 -30.97 18.30 18.61
N MET A 245 -31.63 17.38 17.92
CA MET A 245 -32.99 16.98 18.29
C MET A 245 -33.01 16.16 19.58
N LYS A 246 -31.97 15.36 19.82
CA LYS A 246 -31.78 14.59 21.06
C LYS A 246 -31.47 15.48 22.27
N GLU A 247 -30.86 16.65 22.09
CA GLU A 247 -30.60 17.61 23.18
C GLU A 247 -31.87 18.33 23.62
N ASN A 248 -32.81 18.53 22.70
CA ASN A 248 -34.12 19.13 22.94
C ASN A 248 -35.11 18.24 23.74
N LYS A 249 -34.62 17.21 24.45
CA LYS A 249 -35.43 16.33 25.34
C LYS A 249 -36.26 17.08 26.38
N GLY A 250 -35.86 18.29 26.75
CA GLY A 250 -36.61 19.15 27.68
C GLY A 250 -38.03 19.48 27.22
N LEU A 251 -38.35 19.27 25.93
CA LEU A 251 -39.68 19.43 25.36
C LEU A 251 -40.64 18.27 25.70
N CYS A 252 -40.12 17.11 26.11
CA CYS A 252 -40.88 15.91 26.48
C CYS A 252 -40.92 15.72 28.02
N LYS A 253 -41.42 16.70 28.77
CA LYS A 253 -41.60 16.52 30.24
C LYS A 253 -42.82 15.67 30.59
N ASP A 254 -43.86 15.75 29.76
CA ASP A 254 -45.08 14.99 29.90
C ASP A 254 -45.20 14.03 28.70
N PRO A 255 -45.08 12.71 28.91
CA PRO A 255 -45.11 11.72 27.84
C PRO A 255 -46.45 11.66 27.11
N GLU A 256 -47.56 12.13 27.72
CA GLU A 256 -48.88 12.16 27.08
C GLU A 256 -49.16 13.47 26.34
N SER A 257 -48.29 14.47 26.45
CA SER A 257 -48.50 15.73 25.75
C SER A 257 -48.34 15.57 24.22
N GLU A 258 -49.21 16.22 23.46
CA GLU A 258 -49.19 16.24 21.98
C GLU A 258 -47.81 16.70 21.44
N LYS A 259 -47.17 17.67 22.11
CA LYS A 259 -45.82 18.14 21.78
C LYS A 259 -44.77 17.04 21.95
N CYS A 260 -44.93 16.17 22.94
CA CYS A 260 -44.01 15.07 23.17
C CYS A 260 -44.21 13.96 22.12
N ALA A 261 -45.46 13.66 21.75
CA ALA A 261 -45.77 12.73 20.66
C ALA A 261 -45.14 13.21 19.33
N GLU A 262 -45.38 14.48 18.94
CA GLU A 262 -44.79 15.07 17.72
C GLU A 262 -43.26 15.08 17.76
N HIS A 263 -42.66 15.40 18.92
CA HIS A 263 -41.22 15.36 19.09
C HIS A 263 -40.65 13.94 18.95
N ASN A 264 -41.33 12.95 19.52
CA ASN A 264 -40.92 11.54 19.43
C ASN A 264 -41.01 11.00 17.99
N GLU A 265 -42.04 11.40 17.24
CA GLU A 265 -42.20 11.05 15.82
C GLU A 265 -41.07 11.65 14.98
N LYS A 266 -40.80 12.96 15.11
CA LYS A 266 -39.67 13.61 14.42
C LYS A 266 -38.32 13.01 14.80
N MET A 267 -38.14 12.67 16.07
CA MET A 267 -36.94 11.99 16.56
C MET A 267 -36.77 10.61 15.92
N LEU A 268 -37.86 9.86 15.76
CA LEU A 268 -37.85 8.56 15.10
C LEU A 268 -37.49 8.71 13.62
N GLU A 269 -38.11 9.64 12.90
CA GLU A 269 -37.81 9.91 11.49
C GLU A 269 -36.33 10.28 11.28
N LYS A 270 -35.79 11.19 12.12
CA LYS A 270 -34.37 11.55 12.05
C LYS A 270 -33.45 10.38 12.38
N ALA A 271 -33.81 9.55 13.37
CA ALA A 271 -33.04 8.36 13.71
C ALA A 271 -33.02 7.35 12.55
N LYS A 272 -34.15 7.11 11.89
CA LYS A 272 -34.25 6.27 10.68
C LYS A 272 -33.40 6.85 9.56
N ALA A 273 -33.56 8.14 9.26
CA ALA A 273 -32.83 8.81 8.19
C ALA A 273 -31.30 8.77 8.40
N TRP A 274 -30.83 8.91 9.65
CA TRP A 274 -29.43 8.76 10.02
C TRP A 274 -28.95 7.31 9.89
N LEU A 275 -29.74 6.33 10.35
CA LEU A 275 -29.39 4.91 10.26
C LEU A 275 -29.32 4.41 8.81
N VAL A 276 -30.32 4.74 7.99
CA VAL A 276 -30.33 4.42 6.55
C VAL A 276 -29.11 5.03 5.88
N ARG A 277 -28.80 6.30 6.17
CA ARG A 277 -27.62 6.94 5.57
C ARG A 277 -26.31 6.30 6.04
N SER A 278 -26.25 5.84 7.28
CA SER A 278 -25.10 5.08 7.79
C SER A 278 -24.90 3.78 6.99
N ILE A 279 -26.00 3.08 6.67
CA ILE A 279 -25.98 1.88 5.83
C ILE A 279 -25.51 2.21 4.40
N ASP A 280 -25.95 3.33 3.82
CA ASP A 280 -25.49 3.80 2.51
C ASP A 280 -23.97 4.02 2.45
N VAL A 281 -23.39 4.65 3.48
CA VAL A 281 -21.93 4.85 3.56
C VAL A 281 -21.21 3.51 3.54
N LEU A 282 -21.70 2.53 4.29
CA LEU A 282 -21.14 1.18 4.30
C LEU A 282 -21.28 0.50 2.93
N ASP A 283 -22.44 0.63 2.27
CA ASP A 283 -22.68 0.07 0.94
C ASP A 283 -21.71 0.67 -0.09
N LYS A 284 -21.55 1.99 -0.10
CA LYS A 284 -20.60 2.67 -0.98
C LYS A 284 -19.15 2.31 -0.68
N HIS A 285 -18.78 2.15 0.59
CA HIS A 285 -17.45 1.67 0.97
C HIS A 285 -17.17 0.28 0.41
N LEU A 286 -18.13 -0.64 0.52
CA LEU A 286 -17.99 -2.00 -0.02
C LEU A 286 -17.94 -2.01 -1.55
N ASN A 287 -18.76 -1.20 -2.22
CA ASN A 287 -18.71 -1.02 -3.66
C ASN A 287 -17.36 -0.45 -4.13
N LYS A 288 -16.80 0.53 -3.40
CA LYS A 288 -15.45 1.07 -3.66
C LYS A 288 -14.40 -0.05 -3.64
N ILE A 289 -14.44 -0.92 -2.63
CA ILE A 289 -13.55 -2.09 -2.55
C ILE A 289 -13.81 -3.06 -3.70
N GLN A 290 -15.09 -3.32 -4.03
CA GLN A 290 -15.47 -4.21 -5.13
C GLN A 290 -14.84 -3.77 -6.46
N GLU A 291 -15.01 -2.50 -6.82
CA GLU A 291 -14.47 -1.94 -8.06
C GLU A 291 -12.94 -1.95 -8.07
N ARG A 292 -12.31 -1.70 -6.92
CA ARG A 292 -10.85 -1.79 -6.79
C ARG A 292 -10.33 -3.22 -7.01
N VAL A 293 -11.00 -4.22 -6.43
CA VAL A 293 -10.61 -5.62 -6.63
C VAL A 293 -10.81 -6.01 -8.10
N LYS A 294 -11.89 -5.56 -8.74
CA LYS A 294 -12.13 -5.79 -10.18
C LYS A 294 -11.05 -5.16 -11.06
N SER A 295 -10.56 -3.98 -10.71
CA SER A 295 -9.53 -3.26 -11.48
C SER A 295 -8.10 -3.72 -11.21
N SER A 296 -7.86 -4.59 -10.22
CA SER A 296 -6.51 -5.01 -9.84
C SER A 296 -6.00 -6.16 -10.71
N GLU A 297 -4.84 -5.97 -11.33
CA GLU A 297 -4.06 -7.02 -12.03
C GLU A 297 -3.05 -7.71 -11.11
N ASP A 298 -2.84 -7.16 -9.92
CA ASP A 298 -1.83 -7.63 -8.97
C ASP A 298 -2.35 -8.70 -8.01
N LEU A 299 -3.65 -8.98 -8.05
CA LEU A 299 -4.26 -10.08 -7.34
C LEU A 299 -4.22 -11.37 -8.17
N SER A 300 -4.08 -12.50 -7.48
CA SER A 300 -4.37 -13.79 -8.08
C SER A 300 -5.89 -13.89 -8.35
N GLU A 301 -6.28 -14.64 -9.38
CA GLU A 301 -7.70 -14.85 -9.69
C GLU A 301 -8.46 -15.46 -8.51
N GLU A 302 -7.83 -16.41 -7.80
CA GLU A 302 -8.39 -17.04 -6.61
C GLU A 302 -8.64 -16.04 -5.47
N ASP A 303 -7.67 -15.15 -5.19
CA ASP A 303 -7.83 -14.14 -4.14
C ASP A 303 -8.87 -13.10 -4.51
N ALA A 304 -8.85 -12.63 -5.77
CA ALA A 304 -9.84 -11.67 -6.28
C ALA A 304 -11.27 -12.23 -6.18
N THR A 305 -11.49 -13.48 -6.58
CA THR A 305 -12.80 -14.13 -6.46
C THR A 305 -13.26 -14.22 -5.00
N LYS A 306 -12.39 -14.68 -4.08
CA LYS A 306 -12.74 -14.76 -2.65
C LYS A 306 -13.10 -13.39 -2.05
N MET A 307 -12.35 -12.35 -2.41
CA MET A 307 -12.63 -10.99 -1.95
C MET A 307 -13.96 -10.48 -2.50
N LEU A 308 -14.23 -10.71 -3.79
CA LEU A 308 -15.49 -10.29 -4.43
C LEU A 308 -16.71 -11.02 -3.86
N GLU A 309 -16.59 -12.31 -3.57
CA GLU A 309 -17.65 -13.10 -2.93
C GLU A 309 -17.98 -12.59 -1.52
N ASP A 310 -16.96 -12.28 -0.70
CA ASP A 310 -17.19 -11.72 0.64
C ASP A 310 -17.80 -10.31 0.58
N VAL A 311 -17.33 -9.48 -0.36
CA VAL A 311 -17.88 -8.14 -0.61
C VAL A 311 -19.34 -8.19 -1.05
N GLU A 312 -19.70 -9.07 -1.98
CA GLU A 312 -21.09 -9.22 -2.42
C GLU A 312 -21.99 -9.75 -1.30
N ALA A 313 -21.49 -10.67 -0.47
CA ALA A 313 -22.21 -11.12 0.72
C ALA A 313 -22.45 -9.98 1.72
N GLY A 314 -21.44 -9.10 1.91
CA GLY A 314 -21.55 -7.89 2.72
C GLY A 314 -22.59 -6.91 2.18
N LEU A 315 -22.55 -6.61 0.88
CA LEU A 315 -23.52 -5.74 0.19
C LEU A 315 -24.96 -6.29 0.33
N LYS A 316 -25.16 -7.58 0.09
CA LYS A 316 -26.46 -8.23 0.27
C LYS A 316 -26.97 -8.07 1.71
N ARG A 317 -26.09 -8.22 2.71
CA ARG A 317 -26.46 -8.05 4.12
C ARG A 317 -26.85 -6.61 4.44
N LEU A 318 -26.15 -5.62 3.88
CA LEU A 318 -26.48 -4.20 4.05
C LEU A 318 -27.83 -3.86 3.43
N ARG A 319 -28.16 -4.39 2.25
CA ARG A 319 -29.49 -4.24 1.62
C ARG A 319 -30.62 -4.73 2.53
N THR A 320 -30.48 -5.93 3.11
CA THR A 320 -31.47 -6.44 4.09
C THR A 320 -31.56 -5.57 5.35
N LEU A 321 -30.44 -5.03 5.84
CA LEU A 321 -30.45 -4.13 7.01
C LEU A 321 -31.10 -2.79 6.69
N ARG A 322 -30.93 -2.30 5.45
CA ARG A 322 -31.59 -1.09 4.96
C ARG A 322 -33.10 -1.25 4.94
N GLU A 323 -33.61 -2.32 4.34
CA GLU A 323 -35.05 -2.63 4.29
C GLU A 323 -35.66 -2.65 5.69
N LYS A 324 -34.98 -3.29 6.66
CA LYS A 324 -35.41 -3.29 8.07
C LYS A 324 -35.39 -1.88 8.69
N ALA A 325 -34.38 -1.07 8.39
CA ALA A 325 -34.29 0.30 8.92
C ALA A 325 -35.40 1.20 8.36
N GLU A 326 -35.75 1.03 7.08
CA GLU A 326 -36.83 1.75 6.41
C GLU A 326 -38.21 1.30 6.91
N ALA A 327 -38.39 0.01 7.17
CA ALA A 327 -39.64 -0.56 7.69
C ALA A 327 -39.89 -0.29 9.19
N ALA A 328 -38.87 0.07 9.97
CA ALA A 328 -39.02 0.30 11.40
C ALA A 328 -40.02 1.44 11.70
N THR A 329 -41.03 1.20 12.53
CA THR A 329 -42.03 2.17 12.96
C THR A 329 -41.88 2.55 14.42
N THR A 330 -41.01 1.86 15.16
CA THR A 330 -40.75 2.12 16.57
C THR A 330 -39.28 2.39 16.86
N LYS A 331 -39.02 3.06 17.99
CA LYS A 331 -37.66 3.36 18.46
C LYS A 331 -36.87 2.08 18.77
N GLU A 332 -37.56 1.06 19.27
CA GLU A 332 -37.03 -0.23 19.65
C GLU A 332 -36.55 -1.00 18.41
N GLU A 333 -37.32 -0.97 17.33
CA GLU A 333 -36.94 -1.54 16.03
C GLU A 333 -35.74 -0.82 15.43
N VAL A 334 -35.73 0.52 15.39
CA VAL A 334 -34.58 1.30 14.90
C VAL A 334 -33.31 0.95 15.71
N ARG A 335 -33.43 0.83 17.04
CA ARG A 335 -32.32 0.41 17.91
C ARG A 335 -31.87 -1.02 17.62
N ALA A 336 -32.79 -1.95 17.37
CA ALA A 336 -32.46 -3.33 17.03
C ALA A 336 -31.67 -3.39 15.72
N VAL A 337 -32.12 -2.69 14.68
CA VAL A 337 -31.42 -2.61 13.39
C VAL A 337 -30.06 -1.93 13.55
N ALA A 338 -29.97 -0.83 14.30
CA ALA A 338 -28.69 -0.17 14.58
C ALA A 338 -27.68 -1.10 15.27
N LYS A 339 -28.12 -1.97 16.20
CA LYS A 339 -27.27 -3.00 16.81
C LYS A 339 -26.81 -4.04 15.79
N GLU A 340 -27.69 -4.49 14.90
CA GLU A 340 -27.33 -5.42 13.82
C GLU A 340 -26.31 -4.80 12.86
N VAL A 341 -26.49 -3.53 12.46
CA VAL A 341 -25.54 -2.77 11.62
C VAL A 341 -24.20 -2.62 12.32
N LYS A 342 -24.18 -2.22 13.59
CA LYS A 342 -22.94 -2.10 14.38
C LYS A 342 -22.19 -3.43 14.45
N LYS A 343 -22.89 -4.53 14.74
CA LYS A 343 -22.30 -5.88 14.82
C LYS A 343 -21.78 -6.35 13.46
N PHE A 344 -22.51 -6.08 12.39
CA PHE A 344 -22.06 -6.35 11.02
C PHE A 344 -20.77 -5.57 10.72
N TRP A 345 -20.79 -4.26 10.94
CA TRP A 345 -19.67 -3.39 10.62
C TRP A 345 -18.44 -3.68 11.47
N SER A 346 -18.58 -3.96 12.77
CA SER A 346 -17.42 -4.31 13.62
C SER A 346 -16.70 -5.56 13.11
N LYS A 347 -17.44 -6.53 12.58
CA LYS A 347 -16.87 -7.73 11.96
C LYS A 347 -16.27 -7.41 10.59
N TYR A 348 -16.98 -6.65 9.77
CA TYR A 348 -16.59 -6.39 8.39
C TYR A 348 -15.44 -5.38 8.26
N LYS A 349 -15.33 -4.40 9.17
CA LYS A 349 -14.26 -3.39 9.23
C LYS A 349 -12.87 -4.02 9.25
N VAL A 350 -12.74 -5.17 9.92
CA VAL A 350 -11.49 -5.93 9.94
C VAL A 350 -11.21 -6.55 8.55
N SER A 351 -12.22 -7.15 7.91
CA SER A 351 -12.10 -7.68 6.55
C SER A 351 -11.73 -6.60 5.54
N SER A 352 -12.39 -5.44 5.57
CA SER A 352 -12.13 -4.33 4.64
C SER A 352 -10.70 -3.80 4.78
N LYS A 353 -10.19 -3.65 6.00
CA LYS A 353 -8.78 -3.31 6.25
C LYS A 353 -7.83 -4.35 5.67
N GLY A 354 -8.11 -5.64 5.91
CA GLY A 354 -7.33 -6.72 5.30
C GLY A 354 -7.30 -6.65 3.78
N TYR A 355 -8.43 -6.33 3.14
CA TYR A 355 -8.52 -6.18 1.68
C TYR A 355 -7.70 -5.02 1.14
N ALA A 356 -7.72 -3.87 1.83
CA ALA A 356 -6.87 -2.73 1.50
C ALA A 356 -5.38 -3.10 1.56
N ILE A 357 -4.96 -3.76 2.64
CA ILE A 357 -3.56 -4.22 2.81
C ILE A 357 -3.19 -5.22 1.71
N HIS A 358 -4.05 -6.20 1.41
CA HIS A 358 -3.78 -7.21 0.38
C HIS A 358 -3.64 -6.59 -1.02
N LEU A 359 -4.52 -5.63 -1.37
CA LEU A 359 -4.43 -4.87 -2.63
C LEU A 359 -3.11 -4.09 -2.71
N ALA A 360 -2.74 -3.44 -1.61
CA ALA A 360 -1.49 -2.69 -1.50
C ALA A 360 -0.24 -3.60 -1.60
N GLN A 361 -0.29 -4.80 -1.01
CA GLN A 361 0.75 -5.82 -1.14
C GLN A 361 0.93 -6.24 -2.59
N GLY A 362 -0.16 -6.47 -3.33
CA GLY A 362 -0.07 -6.81 -4.76
C GLY A 362 0.75 -5.80 -5.56
N LYS A 363 0.46 -4.50 -5.39
CA LYS A 363 1.19 -3.42 -6.05
C LYS A 363 2.68 -3.39 -5.66
N VAL A 364 2.98 -3.46 -4.35
CA VAL A 364 4.35 -3.46 -3.84
C VAL A 364 5.14 -4.67 -4.39
N GLU A 365 4.50 -5.84 -4.49
CA GLU A 365 5.12 -7.02 -5.09
C GLU A 365 5.49 -6.80 -6.57
N ASP A 366 4.61 -6.15 -7.35
CA ASP A 366 4.88 -5.84 -8.76
C ASP A 366 6.06 -4.88 -8.91
N ILE A 367 6.10 -3.83 -8.07
CA ILE A 367 7.20 -2.86 -8.07
C ILE A 367 8.52 -3.54 -7.71
N ILE A 368 8.56 -4.38 -6.66
CA ILE A 368 9.76 -5.15 -6.30
C ILE A 368 10.23 -6.03 -7.47
N LYS A 369 9.30 -6.70 -8.16
CA LYS A 369 9.63 -7.52 -9.34
C LYS A 369 10.22 -6.68 -10.47
N LYS A 370 9.66 -5.49 -10.73
CA LYS A 370 10.20 -4.54 -11.71
C LYS A 370 11.58 -4.02 -11.30
N SER A 371 11.79 -3.68 -10.03
CA SER A 371 13.09 -3.27 -9.50
C SER A 371 14.17 -4.33 -9.74
N TYR A 372 13.88 -5.62 -9.52
CA TYR A 372 14.83 -6.68 -9.86
C TYR A 372 15.10 -6.80 -11.38
N GLN A 373 14.08 -6.59 -12.23
CA GLN A 373 14.30 -6.58 -13.68
C GLN A 373 15.16 -5.39 -14.11
N LEU A 374 14.95 -4.22 -13.51
CA LEU A 374 15.75 -3.02 -13.73
C LEU A 374 17.19 -3.24 -13.29
N GLU A 375 17.43 -3.82 -12.12
CA GLU A 375 18.77 -4.20 -11.66
C GLU A 375 19.51 -5.05 -12.70
N ARG A 376 18.83 -6.07 -13.24
CA ARG A 376 19.41 -6.94 -14.27
C ARG A 376 19.74 -6.19 -15.55
N LYS A 377 18.84 -5.29 -15.99
CA LYS A 377 19.09 -4.43 -17.16
C LYS A 377 20.28 -3.52 -16.91
N LEU A 378 20.37 -2.89 -15.75
CA LEU A 378 21.50 -2.04 -15.35
C LEU A 378 22.81 -2.80 -15.37
N GLU A 379 22.85 -4.00 -14.80
CA GLU A 379 24.05 -4.82 -14.82
C GLU A 379 24.46 -5.23 -16.23
N ALA A 380 23.50 -5.52 -17.10
CA ALA A 380 23.76 -5.77 -18.51
C ALA A 380 24.33 -4.53 -19.21
N ILE A 381 23.83 -3.34 -18.88
CA ILE A 381 24.32 -2.05 -19.40
C ILE A 381 25.75 -1.78 -18.92
N LEU A 382 26.03 -1.91 -17.62
CA LEU A 382 27.36 -1.72 -17.04
C LEU A 382 28.38 -2.67 -17.67
N LYS A 383 28.00 -3.94 -17.82
CA LYS A 383 28.81 -4.92 -18.53
C LYS A 383 29.06 -4.51 -19.98
N GLY A 384 28.03 -4.02 -20.67
CA GLY A 384 28.15 -3.50 -22.02
C GLY A 384 29.15 -2.35 -22.11
N ALA A 385 29.09 -1.41 -21.19
CA ALA A 385 30.01 -0.27 -21.11
C ALA A 385 31.46 -0.72 -20.87
N GLU A 386 31.72 -1.62 -19.90
CA GLU A 386 33.06 -2.17 -19.67
C GLU A 386 33.63 -2.89 -20.90
N LEU A 387 32.78 -3.61 -21.64
CA LEU A 387 33.20 -4.29 -22.87
C LEU A 387 33.58 -3.30 -23.98
N ARG A 388 32.98 -2.11 -23.97
CA ARG A 388 33.36 -0.99 -24.85
C ARG A 388 34.59 -0.22 -24.33
N GLY A 389 35.15 -0.63 -23.19
CA GLY A 389 36.32 0.02 -22.59
C GLY A 389 35.98 1.29 -21.82
N ILE A 390 34.70 1.49 -21.50
CA ILE A 390 34.26 2.55 -20.59
C ILE A 390 34.52 2.05 -19.18
N GLU A 391 35.38 2.75 -18.45
CA GLU A 391 35.64 2.45 -17.04
C GLU A 391 34.41 2.80 -16.21
N ILE A 392 33.90 1.82 -15.47
CA ILE A 392 32.84 2.04 -14.48
C ILE A 392 33.49 2.61 -13.24
N THR A 393 33.02 3.78 -12.82
CA THR A 393 33.52 4.43 -11.60
C THR A 393 33.04 3.68 -10.36
N GLU A 394 33.82 3.73 -9.28
CA GLU A 394 33.42 3.17 -7.98
C GLU A 394 32.09 3.78 -7.49
N GLU A 395 31.82 5.04 -7.83
CA GLU A 395 30.54 5.72 -7.55
C GLU A 395 29.34 5.00 -8.20
N VAL A 396 29.43 4.63 -9.48
CA VAL A 396 28.34 3.90 -10.16
C VAL A 396 28.14 2.53 -9.53
N ASP A 397 29.22 1.84 -9.19
CA ASP A 397 29.11 0.54 -8.51
C ASP A 397 28.44 0.65 -7.14
N SER A 398 28.81 1.66 -6.33
CA SER A 398 28.18 1.94 -5.04
C SER A 398 26.69 2.20 -5.18
N LEU A 399 26.28 3.00 -6.17
CA LEU A 399 24.86 3.29 -6.40
C LEU A 399 24.03 2.06 -6.79
N VAL A 400 24.62 1.11 -7.53
CA VAL A 400 23.93 -0.15 -7.85
C VAL A 400 23.81 -1.02 -6.60
N ASP A 401 24.82 -1.03 -5.76
CA ASP A 401 24.81 -1.81 -4.52
C ASP A 401 23.76 -1.23 -3.54
N GLU A 402 23.70 0.09 -3.38
CA GLU A 402 22.66 0.79 -2.60
C GLU A 402 21.25 0.56 -3.19
N PHE A 403 21.09 0.62 -4.52
CA PHE A 403 19.83 0.28 -5.19
C PHE A 403 19.38 -1.15 -4.86
N SER A 404 20.32 -2.08 -4.92
CA SER A 404 20.09 -3.49 -4.66
C SER A 404 19.76 -3.77 -3.19
N GLU A 405 20.41 -3.07 -2.26
CA GLU A 405 20.15 -3.17 -0.81
C GLU A 405 18.74 -2.69 -0.48
N ASN A 406 18.36 -1.49 -0.95
CA ASN A 406 17.01 -0.95 -0.78
C ASN A 406 15.93 -1.87 -1.38
N THR A 407 16.19 -2.47 -2.55
CA THR A 407 15.24 -3.42 -3.18
C THR A 407 15.07 -4.69 -2.34
N GLU A 408 16.14 -5.17 -1.71
CA GLU A 408 16.08 -6.36 -0.85
C GLU A 408 15.43 -6.05 0.52
N GLU A 409 15.70 -4.88 1.08
CA GLU A 409 15.02 -4.37 2.27
C GLU A 409 13.51 -4.26 2.04
N ALA A 410 13.09 -3.68 0.90
CA ALA A 410 11.69 -3.62 0.50
C ALA A 410 11.04 -5.01 0.44
N ARG A 411 11.76 -6.00 -0.11
CA ARG A 411 11.29 -7.39 -0.15
C ARG A 411 11.15 -7.98 1.25
N ALA A 412 12.11 -7.77 2.14
CA ALA A 412 12.07 -8.30 3.49
C ALA A 412 10.85 -7.77 4.28
N HIS A 413 10.62 -6.46 4.22
CA HIS A 413 9.44 -5.81 4.80
C HIS A 413 8.13 -6.31 4.18
N TYR A 414 8.08 -6.44 2.86
CA TYR A 414 6.93 -7.01 2.16
C TYR A 414 6.62 -8.45 2.61
N GLU A 415 7.65 -9.30 2.80
CA GLU A 415 7.45 -10.69 3.25
C GLU A 415 6.89 -10.76 4.68
N LYS A 416 7.38 -9.93 5.60
CA LYS A 416 6.83 -9.80 6.95
C LYS A 416 5.38 -9.30 6.93
N SER A 417 5.10 -8.28 6.12
CA SER A 417 3.74 -7.77 5.93
C SER A 417 2.77 -8.89 5.53
N ARG A 418 3.17 -9.76 4.59
CA ARG A 418 2.38 -10.92 4.17
C ARG A 418 2.20 -11.97 5.25
N GLU A 419 3.23 -12.20 6.05
CA GLU A 419 3.17 -13.13 7.17
C GLU A 419 2.12 -12.68 8.19
N TYR A 420 2.20 -11.42 8.64
CA TYR A 420 1.22 -10.86 9.56
C TYR A 420 -0.22 -10.89 9.00
N LEU A 421 -0.41 -10.56 7.72
CA LEU A 421 -1.74 -10.63 7.10
C LEU A 421 -2.27 -12.07 7.02
N ARG A 422 -1.40 -13.04 6.72
CA ARG A 422 -1.77 -14.46 6.68
C ARG A 422 -2.17 -14.96 8.06
N GLU A 423 -1.41 -14.60 9.10
CA GLU A 423 -1.75 -14.94 10.49
C GLU A 423 -3.09 -14.31 10.90
N ALA A 424 -3.32 -13.04 10.55
CA ALA A 424 -4.58 -12.35 10.80
C ALA A 424 -5.77 -13.09 10.16
N TYR A 425 -5.62 -13.55 8.91
CA TYR A 425 -6.67 -14.33 8.25
C TYR A 425 -6.85 -15.75 8.81
N ALA A 426 -5.78 -16.38 9.30
CA ALA A 426 -5.87 -17.69 9.94
C ALA A 426 -6.73 -17.61 11.21
N LEU A 427 -6.46 -16.65 12.09
CA LEU A 427 -7.24 -16.41 13.32
C LEU A 427 -8.72 -16.12 13.02
N ARG A 428 -9.01 -15.44 11.90
CA ARG A 428 -10.39 -15.12 11.51
C ARG A 428 -11.19 -16.36 11.11
N LYS A 429 -10.56 -17.38 10.52
CA LYS A 429 -11.23 -18.58 10.00
C LYS A 429 -11.86 -19.41 11.11
N ASP A 430 -11.29 -19.35 12.31
CA ASP A 430 -11.72 -20.16 13.45
C ASP A 430 -12.94 -19.56 14.19
N GLY A 431 -13.41 -18.38 13.76
CA GLY A 431 -14.66 -17.78 14.22
C GLY A 431 -14.67 -17.37 15.71
N ALA A 432 -13.53 -17.47 16.39
CA ALA A 432 -13.37 -17.09 17.78
C ALA A 432 -13.47 -15.56 17.91
N ALA A 433 -14.47 -15.09 18.66
CA ALA A 433 -14.63 -13.67 18.96
C ALA A 433 -13.50 -13.12 19.86
N GLU A 434 -12.75 -13.99 20.52
CA GLU A 434 -11.68 -13.64 21.48
C GLU A 434 -10.41 -13.12 20.78
N ASP A 435 -10.21 -13.41 19.49
CA ASP A 435 -8.98 -13.03 18.77
C ASP A 435 -9.09 -11.69 18.00
N VAL A 436 -10.20 -10.95 18.13
CA VAL A 436 -10.44 -9.73 17.33
C VAL A 436 -9.33 -8.69 17.54
N ASP A 437 -8.86 -8.50 18.78
CA ASP A 437 -7.82 -7.51 19.07
C ASP A 437 -6.45 -7.96 18.55
N ARG A 438 -6.15 -9.26 18.62
CA ARG A 438 -4.93 -9.82 18.01
C ARG A 438 -4.95 -9.70 16.48
N VAL A 439 -6.11 -9.90 15.85
CA VAL A 439 -6.26 -9.71 14.40
C VAL A 439 -6.03 -8.25 14.02
N LYS A 440 -6.54 -7.28 14.80
CA LYS A 440 -6.27 -5.85 14.56
C LYS A 440 -4.79 -5.52 14.69
N GLU A 441 -4.13 -6.02 15.72
CA GLU A 441 -2.69 -5.83 15.95
C GLU A 441 -1.88 -6.35 14.76
N LEU A 442 -2.14 -7.58 14.32
CA LEU A 442 -1.48 -8.17 13.14
C LEU A 442 -1.74 -7.38 11.85
N MET A 443 -2.95 -6.82 11.68
CA MET A 443 -3.23 -5.95 10.53
C MET A 443 -2.45 -4.64 10.59
N GLU A 444 -2.28 -4.05 11.77
CA GLU A 444 -1.48 -2.82 11.90
C GLU A 444 0.00 -3.11 11.67
N MET A 445 0.54 -4.19 12.25
CA MET A 445 1.92 -4.63 11.96
C MET A 445 2.13 -4.92 10.47
N SER A 446 1.14 -5.56 9.82
CA SER A 446 1.19 -5.80 8.37
C SER A 446 1.25 -4.49 7.57
N LYS A 447 0.47 -3.48 7.99
CA LYS A 447 0.43 -2.16 7.37
C LYS A 447 1.74 -1.39 7.59
N GLU A 448 2.30 -1.40 8.79
CA GLU A 448 3.58 -0.76 9.12
C GLU A 448 4.71 -1.33 8.27
N GLU A 449 4.84 -2.66 8.21
CA GLU A 449 5.84 -3.32 7.36
C GLU A 449 5.63 -3.00 5.88
N LEU A 450 4.38 -2.88 5.42
CA LEU A 450 4.11 -2.48 4.03
C LEU A 450 4.52 -1.03 3.75
N LYS A 451 4.39 -0.14 4.73
CA LYS A 451 4.87 1.24 4.65
C LYS A 451 6.40 1.26 4.54
N SER A 452 7.11 0.53 5.40
CA SER A 452 8.58 0.42 5.32
C SER A 452 9.05 -0.17 3.99
N ALA A 453 8.31 -1.15 3.44
CA ALA A 453 8.60 -1.68 2.10
C ALA A 453 8.53 -0.60 1.01
N ARG A 454 7.57 0.34 1.09
CA ARG A 454 7.45 1.45 0.14
C ARG A 454 8.55 2.49 0.31
N GLU A 455 8.89 2.85 1.54
CA GLU A 455 9.98 3.80 1.82
C GLU A 455 11.31 3.28 1.26
N ALA A 456 11.56 1.98 1.38
CA ALA A 456 12.72 1.32 0.77
C ALA A 456 12.66 1.33 -0.77
N ILE A 457 11.49 1.12 -1.38
CA ILE A 457 11.31 1.25 -2.85
C ILE A 457 11.59 2.67 -3.33
N GLN A 458 11.03 3.68 -2.66
CA GLN A 458 11.27 5.09 -3.00
C GLN A 458 12.77 5.43 -2.89
N SER A 459 13.44 4.89 -1.87
CA SER A 459 14.89 5.02 -1.71
C SER A 459 15.66 4.36 -2.85
N ALA A 460 15.27 3.14 -3.26
CA ALA A 460 15.82 2.48 -4.45
C ALA A 460 15.61 3.35 -5.71
N HIS A 461 14.42 3.91 -5.92
CA HIS A 461 14.14 4.74 -7.09
C HIS A 461 15.00 6.02 -7.14
N LYS A 462 15.24 6.67 -5.99
CA LYS A 462 16.19 7.79 -5.89
C LYS A 462 17.60 7.38 -6.33
N LYS A 463 18.08 6.22 -5.87
CA LYS A 463 19.39 5.67 -6.27
C LYS A 463 19.47 5.31 -7.74
N LEU A 464 18.41 4.76 -8.30
CA LEU A 464 18.29 4.52 -9.74
C LEU A 464 18.46 5.83 -10.53
N SER A 465 17.74 6.88 -10.14
CA SER A 465 17.79 8.19 -10.79
C SER A 465 19.19 8.82 -10.72
N GLU A 466 19.83 8.75 -9.55
CA GLU A 466 21.22 9.21 -9.35
C GLU A 466 22.20 8.45 -10.26
N MET A 467 22.10 7.12 -10.30
CA MET A 467 22.92 6.27 -11.15
C MET A 467 22.73 6.60 -12.64
N MET A 468 21.48 6.78 -13.08
CA MET A 468 21.20 7.13 -14.49
C MET A 468 21.80 8.47 -14.86
N ARG A 469 21.84 9.44 -13.94
CA ARG A 469 22.50 10.74 -14.15
C ARG A 469 24.03 10.58 -14.32
N VAL A 470 24.68 9.85 -13.42
CA VAL A 470 26.13 9.59 -13.48
C VAL A 470 26.48 8.80 -14.74
N PHE A 471 25.70 7.76 -15.05
CA PHE A 471 25.90 6.93 -16.23
C PHE A 471 25.74 7.74 -17.53
N LYS A 472 24.72 8.60 -17.64
CA LYS A 472 24.57 9.53 -18.78
C LYS A 472 25.80 10.43 -18.95
N ALA A 473 26.37 10.94 -17.86
CA ALA A 473 27.57 11.77 -17.92
C ALA A 473 28.80 10.98 -18.41
N LEU A 474 29.00 9.76 -17.90
CA LEU A 474 30.07 8.87 -18.34
C LEU A 474 29.96 8.55 -19.84
N MET A 475 28.77 8.20 -20.31
CA MET A 475 28.53 7.88 -21.73
C MET A 475 28.80 9.08 -22.64
N ARG A 476 28.39 10.29 -22.24
CA ARG A 476 28.71 11.53 -22.97
C ARG A 476 30.22 11.79 -23.02
N SER A 477 30.92 11.56 -21.91
CA SER A 477 32.38 11.75 -21.85
C SER A 477 33.13 10.76 -22.76
N ALA A 478 32.56 9.57 -22.96
CA ALA A 478 33.07 8.55 -23.88
C ALA A 478 32.74 8.82 -25.35
N GLY A 479 32.04 9.92 -25.67
CA GLY A 479 31.61 10.24 -27.03
C GLY A 479 30.49 9.34 -27.57
N GLU A 480 29.78 8.61 -26.70
CA GLU A 480 28.61 7.81 -27.08
C GLU A 480 27.34 8.65 -26.91
N ASP A 481 26.58 8.83 -28.00
CA ASP A 481 25.30 9.52 -27.96
C ASP A 481 24.25 8.61 -27.29
N SER A 482 24.08 8.77 -25.98
CA SER A 482 23.37 7.82 -25.11
C SER A 482 21.83 7.81 -25.24
N LYS A 483 21.26 8.66 -26.11
CA LYS A 483 19.81 8.87 -26.18
C LYS A 483 19.03 7.59 -26.49
N GLU A 484 19.54 6.73 -27.37
CA GLU A 484 18.80 5.53 -27.82
C GLU A 484 18.78 4.40 -26.78
N VAL A 485 19.83 4.24 -25.94
CA VAL A 485 19.96 3.09 -25.03
C VAL A 485 19.24 3.32 -23.71
N ILE A 486 19.08 4.59 -23.30
CA ILE A 486 18.60 4.94 -21.97
C ILE A 486 17.10 5.22 -21.94
N ASN A 487 16.54 5.81 -22.99
CA ASN A 487 15.12 6.17 -23.02
C ASN A 487 14.20 4.94 -22.99
N GLU A 488 14.56 3.83 -23.65
CA GLU A 488 13.74 2.60 -23.65
C GLU A 488 13.69 1.90 -22.28
N ALA A 489 14.67 2.14 -21.40
CA ALA A 489 14.75 1.48 -20.09
C ALA A 489 14.06 2.24 -18.96
N VAL A 490 13.80 3.54 -19.11
CA VAL A 490 13.34 4.42 -18.01
C VAL A 490 12.00 5.11 -18.31
N GLU A 491 11.72 5.50 -19.56
CA GLU A 491 10.57 6.35 -19.87
C GLU A 491 9.20 5.64 -19.87
N ASN A 492 9.15 4.31 -19.72
CA ASN A 492 7.91 3.54 -19.88
C ASN A 492 7.28 3.01 -18.59
N GLU A 493 7.81 3.27 -17.38
CA GLU A 493 7.49 2.38 -16.26
C GLU A 493 6.90 2.97 -14.97
N TYR A 494 6.80 4.29 -14.75
CA TYR A 494 6.30 4.78 -13.45
C TYR A 494 5.40 6.02 -13.53
N ASP A 495 4.10 5.77 -13.42
CA ASP A 495 3.07 6.74 -13.01
C ASP A 495 2.94 6.62 -11.46
N GLU A 496 4.01 7.00 -10.76
CA GLU A 496 4.25 6.71 -9.32
C GLU A 496 3.33 7.53 -8.40
N GLU A 497 2.99 8.77 -8.81
CA GLU A 497 2.13 9.69 -8.05
C GLU A 497 0.75 9.09 -7.76
N GLN A 498 0.22 8.27 -8.66
CA GLN A 498 -1.12 7.71 -8.48
C GLN A 498 -1.16 6.44 -7.62
N ALA A 499 -0.01 5.85 -7.31
CA ALA A 499 0.08 4.70 -6.41
C ALA A 499 0.04 5.10 -4.93
N GLU A 500 0.54 6.29 -4.59
CA GLU A 500 0.54 6.83 -3.22
C GLU A 500 -0.84 7.28 -2.79
N GLU A 501 -1.52 8.09 -3.61
CA GLU A 501 -2.88 8.59 -3.33
C GLU A 501 -3.86 7.42 -3.11
N ASP A 502 -3.81 6.43 -4.00
CA ASP A 502 -4.63 5.22 -3.94
C ASP A 502 -4.43 4.38 -2.67
N ALA A 503 -3.24 4.44 -2.07
CA ALA A 503 -2.90 3.64 -0.92
C ALA A 503 -3.20 4.34 0.39
N GLU A 504 -2.96 5.65 0.45
CA GLU A 504 -3.32 6.47 1.59
C GLU A 504 -4.84 6.54 1.74
N ASP A 505 -5.61 6.73 0.67
CA ASP A 505 -7.08 6.72 0.69
C ASP A 505 -7.72 5.39 1.12
N MET A 506 -6.98 4.30 1.03
CA MET A 506 -7.46 2.98 1.49
C MET A 506 -7.07 2.70 2.93
N MET A 507 -6.00 3.31 3.41
CA MET A 507 -5.55 3.18 4.80
C MET A 507 -6.22 4.21 5.70
N ASP A 508 -6.55 5.38 5.17
CA ASP A 508 -7.39 6.38 5.79
C ASP A 508 -8.86 5.94 5.73
N ASN A 509 -9.20 5.02 6.64
CA ASN A 509 -10.57 4.59 6.83
C ASN A 509 -11.33 5.70 7.57
N GLY A 510 -11.70 6.74 6.83
CA GLY A 510 -12.58 7.85 7.25
C GLY A 510 -13.98 7.45 7.71
N VAL A 511 -14.20 6.19 8.12
CA VAL A 511 -15.11 5.95 9.24
C VAL A 511 -14.31 6.26 10.51
N GLU A 512 -14.13 7.57 10.72
CA GLU A 512 -13.63 8.17 11.94
C GLU A 512 -14.18 7.34 13.11
N GLU A 513 -13.28 6.95 14.01
CA GLU A 513 -13.66 6.68 15.39
C GLU A 513 -14.65 7.76 15.82
N PRO A 514 -15.72 7.43 16.59
CA PRO A 514 -16.82 8.34 16.84
C PRO A 514 -16.27 9.74 17.09
N LEU A 515 -16.48 10.66 16.12
CA LEU A 515 -15.93 12.02 16.12
C LEU A 515 -15.72 12.45 17.55
N ALA A 516 -14.45 12.72 17.90
CA ALA A 516 -14.07 13.23 19.19
C ALA A 516 -15.12 14.30 19.56
N ASN A 517 -15.89 14.00 20.59
CA ASN A 517 -16.91 14.88 21.10
C ASN A 517 -16.25 15.49 22.33
N CYS A 518 -15.57 16.61 22.14
CA CYS A 518 -15.24 17.46 23.25
C CYS A 518 -16.44 18.39 23.54
N VAL A 519 -16.66 18.71 24.81
CA VAL A 519 -17.61 19.72 25.26
C VAL A 519 -16.84 20.71 26.11
N ASP A 520 -16.83 21.96 25.66
CA ASP A 520 -16.26 23.08 26.38
C ASP A 520 -17.32 23.78 27.22
N HIS A 521 -16.99 24.16 28.44
CA HIS A 521 -17.94 24.61 29.46
C HIS A 521 -17.92 26.11 29.76
N ASP A 522 -16.96 26.87 29.22
CA ASP A 522 -16.80 28.31 29.47
C ASP A 522 -16.90 29.20 28.21
N SER A 523 -17.31 28.63 27.07
CA SER A 523 -17.51 29.34 25.80
C SER A 523 -16.25 30.01 25.24
N ASP A 524 -15.35 29.18 24.71
CA ASP A 524 -14.17 29.46 23.89
C ASP A 524 -13.24 30.60 24.37
N ARG A 525 -12.10 30.17 24.93
CA ARG A 525 -10.89 30.97 25.25
C ARG A 525 -11.07 32.06 26.30
N ASP A 526 -11.80 31.77 27.38
CA ASP A 526 -11.87 32.66 28.53
C ASP A 526 -10.79 32.33 29.56
N ILE A 527 -9.59 32.85 29.33
CA ILE A 527 -8.46 32.70 30.26
C ILE A 527 -8.72 33.27 31.67
N PHE A 528 -9.83 33.99 31.90
CA PHE A 528 -10.20 34.57 33.19
C PHE A 528 -11.26 33.76 33.94
N THR A 529 -11.80 32.70 33.34
CA THR A 529 -12.77 31.79 33.96
C THR A 529 -12.19 30.39 34.04
N ALA A 530 -12.20 29.81 35.23
CA ALA A 530 -11.74 28.43 35.39
C ALA A 530 -12.77 27.46 34.77
N SER A 531 -12.31 26.62 33.85
CA SER A 531 -13.16 25.69 33.11
C SER A 531 -12.60 24.27 33.11
N PHE A 532 -13.36 23.39 32.47
CA PHE A 532 -12.92 22.06 32.11
C PHE A 532 -13.51 21.65 30.77
N VAL A 533 -12.75 20.86 30.02
CA VAL A 533 -13.21 20.24 28.78
C VAL A 533 -13.36 18.76 29.00
N ALA A 534 -14.55 18.23 28.73
CA ALA A 534 -14.78 16.79 28.69
C ALA A 534 -14.68 16.33 27.24
N GLY A 535 -13.67 15.54 26.90
CA GLY A 535 -13.48 15.15 25.50
C GLY A 535 -12.33 14.20 25.27
N ASP A 536 -12.09 13.91 23.99
CA ASP A 536 -10.94 13.11 23.55
C ASP A 536 -9.78 14.04 23.18
N SER A 537 -8.62 13.86 23.80
CA SER A 537 -7.39 14.59 23.45
C SER A 537 -6.60 13.95 22.29
N GLY A 538 -7.12 12.88 21.69
CA GLY A 538 -6.42 12.02 20.74
C GLY A 538 -5.57 10.92 21.41
N TYR A 539 -5.39 10.99 22.73
CA TYR A 539 -4.67 9.98 23.52
C TYR A 539 -5.55 9.35 24.61
N MET A 540 -6.50 10.11 25.16
CA MET A 540 -7.42 9.65 26.19
C MET A 540 -8.69 10.50 26.21
N VAL A 541 -9.80 9.84 26.56
CA VAL A 541 -11.08 10.50 26.86
C VAL A 541 -11.12 10.80 28.36
N ALA A 542 -11.12 12.07 28.73
CA ALA A 542 -11.12 12.52 30.12
C ALA A 542 -11.74 13.92 30.28
N GLU A 543 -11.85 14.36 31.53
CA GLU A 543 -12.07 15.77 31.88
C GLU A 543 -10.71 16.43 32.09
N PHE A 544 -10.45 17.49 31.34
CA PHE A 544 -9.22 18.28 31.40
C PHE A 544 -9.57 19.62 32.04
N ASN A 545 -9.04 19.87 33.24
CA ASN A 545 -9.29 21.11 33.97
C ASN A 545 -8.16 22.10 33.67
N ASP A 546 -8.51 23.38 33.58
CA ASP A 546 -7.50 24.42 33.49
C ASP A 546 -6.67 24.48 34.76
N PHE A 547 -5.38 24.81 34.62
CA PHE A 547 -4.51 24.89 35.77
C PHE A 547 -3.44 25.96 35.64
N CYS A 548 -3.04 26.50 36.79
CA CYS A 548 -1.96 27.48 36.87
C CYS A 548 -0.61 26.78 37.02
N SER A 549 0.43 27.38 36.47
CA SER A 549 1.81 26.94 36.69
C SER A 549 2.80 28.10 36.62
N ASN A 550 4.01 27.88 37.13
CA ASN A 550 5.10 28.86 37.04
C ASN A 550 6.03 28.62 35.82
N HIS A 551 5.64 27.72 34.92
CA HIS A 551 6.47 27.28 33.80
C HIS A 551 5.59 27.05 32.58
N ASP A 552 6.05 27.44 31.40
CA ASP A 552 5.42 27.01 30.16
C ASP A 552 5.47 25.47 30.06
N ALA A 553 4.33 24.84 29.73
CA ALA A 553 4.22 23.41 29.50
C ALA A 553 4.67 23.03 28.07
N GLY A 554 5.01 24.03 27.24
CA GLY A 554 5.56 23.86 25.91
C GLY A 554 6.97 23.26 25.88
N ILE A 555 7.28 22.57 24.77
CA ILE A 555 8.56 21.90 24.47
C ILE A 555 9.63 22.95 24.06
N GLY A 556 9.88 23.94 24.92
CA GLY A 556 10.76 25.08 24.64
C GLY A 556 11.54 25.57 25.85
N THR A 557 12.51 26.46 25.63
CA THR A 557 13.29 27.10 26.70
C THR A 557 12.39 27.96 27.57
N VAL A 558 12.26 27.57 28.84
CA VAL A 558 11.31 28.12 29.80
C VAL A 558 11.79 29.48 30.31
N GLU A 559 10.99 30.53 30.12
CA GLU A 559 11.10 31.78 30.88
C GLU A 559 10.29 31.63 32.18
N GLU A 560 10.80 32.16 33.30
CA GLU A 560 10.06 32.18 34.57
C GLU A 560 8.90 33.18 34.45
N GLY A 561 7.67 32.71 34.65
CA GLY A 561 6.45 33.51 34.53
C GLY A 561 5.27 32.82 35.22
N THR A 562 4.11 33.49 35.29
CA THR A 562 2.87 32.85 35.77
C THR A 562 1.98 32.56 34.60
N TYR A 563 1.60 31.29 34.41
CA TYR A 563 0.87 30.83 33.25
C TYR A 563 -0.43 30.13 33.63
N VAL A 564 -1.44 30.25 32.78
CA VAL A 564 -2.63 29.40 32.76
C VAL A 564 -2.54 28.43 31.58
N HIS A 565 -2.83 27.17 31.84
CA HIS A 565 -2.98 26.12 30.83
C HIS A 565 -4.46 25.88 30.63
N GLU A 566 -4.99 26.43 29.54
CA GLU A 566 -6.39 26.35 29.17
C GLU A 566 -6.59 25.15 28.25
N TYR A 567 -7.54 24.29 28.59
CA TYR A 567 -8.04 23.29 27.67
C TYR A 567 -9.31 23.82 27.03
N PHE A 568 -9.44 23.68 25.71
CA PHE A 568 -10.63 24.07 24.97
C PHE A 568 -10.95 23.07 23.87
N CYS A 569 -12.15 23.19 23.32
CA CYS A 569 -12.57 22.40 22.17
C CYS A 569 -12.07 22.98 20.84
N SER A 570 -11.32 22.20 20.07
CA SER A 570 -11.00 22.54 18.67
C SER A 570 -11.17 21.33 17.78
N ASP A 571 -11.98 21.46 16.72
CA ASP A 571 -12.23 20.41 15.73
C ASP A 571 -12.69 19.07 16.35
N GLY A 572 -13.39 19.14 17.49
CA GLY A 572 -13.87 17.98 18.24
C GLY A 572 -12.87 17.39 19.23
N PHE A 573 -11.62 17.83 19.21
CA PHE A 573 -10.58 17.37 20.13
C PHE A 573 -10.36 18.35 21.28
N VAL A 574 -9.91 17.81 22.42
CA VAL A 574 -9.39 18.63 23.52
C VAL A 574 -8.00 19.12 23.13
N VAL A 575 -7.84 20.43 23.03
CA VAL A 575 -6.56 21.09 22.77
C VAL A 575 -6.16 21.87 24.02
N GLY A 576 -4.88 21.84 24.38
CA GLY A 576 -4.33 22.65 25.46
C GLY A 576 -3.53 23.83 24.89
N GLN A 577 -3.68 25.01 25.47
CA GLN A 577 -2.88 26.19 25.15
C GLN A 577 -2.42 26.89 26.44
N THR A 578 -1.17 27.34 26.43
CA THR A 578 -0.59 28.11 27.53
C THR A 578 -0.75 29.60 27.27
N TYR A 579 -1.14 30.36 28.29
CA TYR A 579 -1.13 31.82 28.28
C TYR A 579 -0.39 32.38 29.50
N GLU A 580 0.35 33.46 29.31
CA GLU A 580 1.00 34.20 30.40
C GLU A 580 -0.01 35.16 31.06
N CYS A 581 -0.02 35.21 32.39
CA CYS A 581 -0.90 36.07 33.18
C CYS A 581 -0.11 37.19 33.86
N ASP A 582 -0.33 38.44 33.44
CA ASP A 582 0.37 39.63 33.96
C ASP A 582 0.22 39.82 35.49
N ASN A 583 -0.95 39.48 36.04
CA ASN A 583 -1.26 39.65 37.47
C ASN A 583 -1.23 38.32 38.25
N GLY A 584 -0.67 37.27 37.67
CA GLY A 584 -0.69 35.91 38.21
C GLY A 584 -1.94 35.11 37.84
N CYS A 585 -1.98 33.86 38.28
CA CYS A 585 -3.05 32.90 37.98
C CYS A 585 -3.55 32.26 39.29
N SER A 586 -4.85 32.02 39.39
CA SER A 586 -5.46 31.28 40.49
C SER A 586 -6.57 30.37 39.97
N ALA A 587 -6.60 29.12 40.47
CA ALA A 587 -7.63 28.13 40.18
C ALA A 587 -7.86 27.82 38.69
N GLY A 588 -6.82 27.94 37.84
CA GLY A 588 -6.95 27.70 36.40
C GLY A 588 -7.41 28.92 35.60
N ALA A 589 -7.33 30.12 36.17
CA ALA A 589 -7.65 31.37 35.46
C ALA A 589 -6.62 32.48 35.78
N CYS A 590 -6.33 33.34 34.81
CA CYS A 590 -5.61 34.58 35.02
C CYS A 590 -6.38 35.52 35.95
N ILE A 591 -5.64 36.23 36.80
CA ILE A 591 -6.22 37.27 37.67
C ILE A 591 -6.39 38.54 36.82
N ALA A 592 -7.62 39.03 36.71
CA ALA A 592 -7.94 40.25 35.97
C ALA A 592 -7.36 41.52 36.63
#